data_AF-A0A154P936-F1
#
_entry.id   AF-A0A154P936-F1
#
_cell.length_a   1.000
_cell.length_b   1.000
_cell.length_c   1.000
_cell.angle_alpha   90.00
_cell.angle_beta   90.00
_cell.angle_gamma   90.00
#
_symmetry.space_group_name_H-M   'P 1'
#
loop_
_entity.id
_entity.type
_entity.pdbx_description
1 polymer ?
#
loop_
_entity_poly.entity_id
_entity_poly.type
_entity_poly.pdbx_seq_one_letter_code
_entity_poly.pdbx_strand_id
1 'polypeptide(L)'
;MSVSAKSGKMNCVRTARGRGIALSNLSPHKCLCNRPHCFVLCNVCGYWTKGRVRYFCPIHPQTIFLFDIAQCPQCKSYGFMLTEF
;
A
#
# COMPACT_ATOMS: atom_id res chain seq x y z
N MET A 1 30.91 19.74 12.79
CA MET A 1 30.29 18.76 13.71
C MET A 1 29.21 18.02 12.96
N SER A 2 29.53 16.83 12.46
CA SER A 2 28.69 15.99 11.60
C SER A 2 27.70 15.19 12.43
N VAL A 3 26.39 15.40 12.23
CA VAL A 3 25.33 14.61 12.87
C VAL A 3 24.94 13.44 11.96
N SER A 4 25.45 12.26 12.29
CA SER A 4 25.08 10.99 11.66
C SER A 4 23.64 10.58 12.03
N ALA A 5 22.76 10.49 11.04
CA ALA A 5 21.43 9.91 11.19
C ALA A 5 21.53 8.38 11.36
N LYS A 6 21.32 7.88 12.59
CA LYS A 6 21.25 6.45 12.86
C LYS A 6 19.90 5.91 12.37
N SER A 7 19.94 5.12 11.31
CA SER A 7 18.78 4.38 10.78
C SER A 7 18.37 3.31 11.79
N GLY A 8 17.37 3.63 12.62
CA GLY A 8 16.78 2.71 13.59
C GLY A 8 15.94 1.66 12.86
N LYS A 9 16.34 0.39 12.96
CA LYS A 9 15.52 -0.77 12.55
C LYS A 9 14.22 -0.77 13.35
N MET A 10 13.13 -0.25 12.77
CA MET A 10 11.78 -0.42 13.31
C MET A 10 11.31 -1.85 13.01
N ASN A 11 11.16 -2.63 14.07
CA ASN A 11 10.56 -3.96 14.04
C ASN A 11 9.09 -3.84 13.59
N CYS A 12 8.81 -4.15 12.32
CA CYS A 12 7.46 -4.30 11.81
C CYS A 12 6.87 -5.61 12.36
N VAL A 13 6.14 -5.50 13.46
CA VAL A 13 5.43 -6.59 14.10
C VAL A 13 4.20 -6.95 13.27
N ARG A 14 4.14 -8.23 12.86
CA ARG A 14 3.02 -9.00 12.29
C ARG A 14 2.77 -8.88 10.79
N THR A 15 3.57 -9.66 10.07
CA THR A 15 3.47 -9.94 8.64
C THR A 15 2.32 -10.90 8.33
N ALA A 16 1.12 -10.38 8.04
CA ALA A 16 0.18 -11.12 7.20
C ALA A 16 0.70 -11.11 5.76
N ARG A 17 1.55 -12.08 5.40
CA ARG A 17 2.13 -12.22 4.05
C ARG A 17 1.13 -12.91 3.11
N GLY A 18 0.10 -12.19 2.66
CA GLY A 18 -0.59 -12.55 1.43
C GLY A 18 0.30 -12.23 0.23
N ARG A 19 0.27 -13.05 -0.83
CA ARG A 19 0.97 -12.74 -2.08
C ARG A 19 0.41 -11.42 -2.65
N GLY A 20 1.25 -10.40 -2.80
CA GLY A 20 0.91 -9.18 -3.56
C GLY A 20 0.38 -7.98 -2.79
N ILE A 21 0.53 -7.93 -1.46
CA ILE A 21 0.19 -6.72 -0.68
C ILE A 21 1.31 -5.69 -0.86
N ALA A 22 0.99 -4.48 -1.31
CA ALA A 22 1.94 -3.39 -1.37
C ALA A 22 2.37 -2.99 0.04
N LEU A 23 3.69 -2.88 0.28
CA LEU A 23 4.22 -2.37 1.53
C LEU A 23 4.07 -0.85 1.55
N SER A 24 3.44 -0.31 2.60
CA SER A 24 3.44 1.12 2.86
C SER A 24 4.68 1.48 3.68
N ASN A 25 5.48 2.48 3.25
CA ASN A 25 6.61 3.02 4.02
C ASN A 25 6.18 3.91 5.20
N LEU A 26 5.03 3.62 5.81
CA LEU A 26 4.38 4.50 6.78
C LEU A 26 4.70 4.11 8.22
N SER A 27 4.75 5.13 9.08
CA SER A 27 4.96 4.97 10.52
C SER A 27 3.88 4.04 11.12
N PRO A 28 4.24 3.15 12.06
CA PRO A 28 3.30 2.26 12.73
C PRO A 28 2.20 2.99 13.52
N HIS A 29 2.36 4.29 13.79
CA HIS A 29 1.38 5.10 14.51
C HIS A 29 0.45 5.91 13.60
N LYS A 30 0.55 5.78 12.27
CA LYS A 30 -0.26 6.55 11.33
C LYS A 30 -1.38 5.70 10.73
N CYS A 31 -2.63 6.18 10.90
CA CYS A 31 -3.79 5.55 10.26
C CYS A 31 -3.80 5.80 8.75
N LEU A 32 -4.22 4.79 7.99
CA LEU A 32 -4.28 4.83 6.52
C LEU A 32 -5.70 4.64 5.96
N CYS A 33 -6.69 4.52 6.83
CA CYS A 33 -8.09 4.24 6.49
C CYS A 33 -8.72 5.37 5.67
N ASN A 34 -8.51 6.62 6.07
CA ASN A 34 -9.17 7.80 5.50
C ASN A 34 -8.32 8.51 4.42
N ARG A 35 -7.44 7.78 3.72
CA ARG A 35 -6.73 8.36 2.56
C ARG A 35 -7.72 8.69 1.44
N PRO A 36 -7.52 9.80 0.72
CA PRO A 36 -8.37 10.14 -0.41
C PRO A 36 -8.32 9.06 -1.50
N HIS A 37 -9.39 8.97 -2.29
CA HIS A 37 -9.38 8.16 -3.50
C HIS A 37 -8.65 8.91 -4.61
N CYS A 38 -7.84 8.17 -5.35
CA CYS A 38 -6.97 8.62 -6.42
C CYS A 38 -7.30 7.88 -7.72
N PHE A 39 -6.46 8.03 -8.73
CA PHE A 39 -6.48 7.13 -9.88
C PHE A 39 -5.38 6.09 -9.76
N VAL A 40 -5.66 4.88 -10.23
CA VAL A 40 -4.73 3.75 -10.22
C VAL A 40 -4.51 3.28 -11.66
N LEU A 41 -3.24 3.27 -12.07
CA LEU A 41 -2.80 2.73 -13.35
C LEU A 41 -2.10 1.39 -13.15
N CYS A 42 -2.43 0.40 -13.96
CA CYS A 42 -1.67 -0.84 -14.06
C CYS A 42 -0.51 -0.68 -15.05
N ASN A 43 0.72 -0.82 -14.57
CA ASN A 43 1.92 -0.71 -15.41
C ASN A 43 2.15 -1.92 -16.33
N VAL A 44 1.34 -2.98 -16.22
CA VAL A 44 1.45 -4.19 -17.05
C VAL A 44 0.51 -4.14 -18.24
N CYS A 45 -0.77 -3.80 -18.02
CA CYS A 45 -1.80 -3.85 -19.06
C CYS A 45 -2.40 -2.48 -19.42
N GLY A 46 -1.98 -1.41 -18.76
CA GLY A 46 -2.50 -0.06 -19.00
C GLY A 46 -3.90 0.21 -18.44
N TYR A 47 -4.49 -0.73 -17.70
CA TYR A 47 -5.81 -0.54 -17.09
C TYR A 47 -5.80 0.66 -16.12
N TRP A 48 -6.75 1.57 -16.31
CA TRP A 48 -6.91 2.81 -15.54
C TRP A 48 -8.26 2.77 -14.81
N THR A 49 -8.28 3.06 -13.51
CA THR A 49 -9.52 3.11 -12.74
C THR A 49 -9.43 4.07 -11.56
N LYS A 50 -10.59 4.46 -11.01
CA LYS A 50 -10.69 5.25 -9.79
C LYS A 50 -10.60 4.33 -8.57
N GLY A 51 -9.75 4.67 -7.62
CA GLY A 51 -9.57 3.88 -6.40
C GLY A 51 -8.27 4.24 -5.70
N ARG A 52 -7.70 3.27 -4.99
CA ARG A 52 -6.35 3.38 -4.42
C ARG A 52 -5.74 2.00 -4.28
N VAL A 53 -4.42 1.92 -4.23
CA VAL A 53 -3.70 0.67 -4.00
C VAL A 53 -3.93 0.25 -2.55
N ARG A 54 -4.20 -1.05 -2.38
CA ARG A 54 -4.45 -1.61 -1.05
C ARG A 54 -3.16 -1.65 -0.23
N TYR A 55 -3.18 -0.99 0.92
CA TYR A 55 -2.14 -1.06 1.94
C TYR A 55 -2.70 -1.61 3.24
N PHE A 56 -1.83 -2.25 4.02
CA PHE A 56 -2.17 -2.68 5.37
C PHE A 56 -2.14 -1.48 6.32
N CYS A 57 -3.23 -1.24 7.05
CA CYS A 57 -3.23 -0.22 8.10
C CYS A 57 -2.65 -0.80 9.39
N PRO A 58 -1.62 -0.16 10.00
CA PRO A 58 -1.03 -0.67 11.23
C PRO A 58 -1.97 -0.56 12.45
N ILE A 59 -2.94 0.36 12.40
CA ILE A 59 -3.92 0.59 13.48
C ILE A 59 -5.15 -0.28 13.31
N HIS A 60 -5.62 -0.47 12.08
CA HIS A 60 -6.84 -1.22 11.75
C HIS A 60 -6.53 -2.35 10.76
N PRO A 61 -5.91 -3.44 11.21
CA PRO A 61 -5.35 -4.47 10.34
C PRO A 61 -6.40 -5.30 9.57
N GLN A 62 -7.63 -5.35 10.09
CA GLN A 62 -8.73 -6.15 9.53
C GLN A 62 -9.70 -5.32 8.68
N THR A 63 -9.49 -4.01 8.56
CA THR A 63 -10.37 -3.15 7.77
C THR A 63 -10.05 -3.27 6.29
N ILE A 64 -11.08 -3.48 5.48
CA ILE A 64 -11.01 -3.57 4.03
C ILE A 64 -11.97 -2.54 3.45
N PHE A 65 -11.54 -1.82 2.44
CA PHE A 65 -12.36 -0.82 1.75
C PHE A 65 -12.71 -1.29 0.34
N LEU A 66 -13.90 -0.92 -0.13
CA LEU A 66 -14.43 -1.35 -1.42
C LEU A 66 -13.55 -0.91 -2.61
N PHE A 67 -12.96 0.28 -2.53
CA PHE A 67 -12.13 0.87 -3.60
C PHE A 67 -10.62 0.60 -3.42
N ASP A 68 -10.24 -0.34 -2.57
CA ASP A 68 -8.84 -0.74 -2.37
C ASP A 68 -8.46 -1.88 -3.32
N ILE A 69 -7.60 -1.57 -4.28
CA ILE A 69 -7.20 -2.48 -5.35
C ILE A 69 -5.94 -3.23 -4.90
N ALA A 70 -6.08 -4.53 -4.64
CA ALA A 70 -4.97 -5.41 -4.29
C ALA A 70 -4.24 -5.98 -5.54
N GLN A 71 -4.99 -6.14 -6.63
CA GLN A 71 -4.50 -6.67 -7.90
C GLN A 71 -5.27 -6.00 -9.04
N CYS A 72 -4.64 -5.89 -10.22
CA CYS A 72 -5.31 -5.36 -11.40
C CYS A 72 -6.56 -6.20 -11.72
N PRO A 73 -7.75 -5.60 -11.88
CA PRO A 73 -8.96 -6.33 -12.23
C PRO A 73 -8.86 -7.10 -13.54
N GLN A 74 -8.11 -6.55 -14.51
CA GLN A 74 -8.01 -7.04 -15.89
C GLN A 74 -6.93 -8.12 -16.04
N CYS A 75 -5.66 -7.84 -15.70
CA CYS A 75 -4.55 -8.78 -15.90
C CYS A 75 -4.09 -9.51 -14.63
N LYS A 76 -4.73 -9.25 -13.48
CA LYS A 76 -4.37 -9.83 -12.16
C LYS A 76 -2.93 -9.55 -11.71
N SER A 77 -2.27 -8.54 -12.29
CA SER A 77 -0.97 -8.08 -11.80
C SER A 77 -1.06 -7.67 -10.33
N TYR A 78 0.02 -7.87 -9.58
CA TYR A 78 0.07 -7.56 -8.16
C TYR A 78 0.05 -6.05 -7.87
N GLY A 79 -0.30 -5.67 -6.64
CA GLY A 79 -0.41 -4.27 -6.21
C GLY A 79 0.87 -3.45 -6.36
N PHE A 80 2.05 -4.06 -6.29
CA PHE A 80 3.33 -3.35 -6.51
C PHE A 80 3.54 -2.93 -7.98
N MET A 81 2.76 -3.48 -8.92
CA MET A 81 2.76 -3.06 -10.33
C MET A 81 1.70 -2.00 -10.62
N LEU A 82 1.01 -1.52 -9.59
CA LEU A 82 -0.01 -0.47 -9.68
C LEU A 82 0.59 0.86 -9.18
N THR A 83 0.29 1.96 -9.88
CA THR A 83 0.74 3.31 -9.52
C THR A 83 -0.46 4.19 -9.21
N GLU A 84 -0.39 4.90 -8.08
CA GLU A 84 -1.38 5.91 -7.67
C GLU A 84 -1.01 7.29 -8.25
N PHE A 85 -2.03 8.07 -8.65
CA PHE A 85 -1.94 9.46 -9.12
C PHE A 85 -2.81 10.40 -8.30
#